data_AF-A0A9D4HHU6-F1
#
_entry.id   AF-A0A9D4HHU6-F1
#
_cell.length_a   1.000
_cell.length_b   1.000
_cell.length_c   1.000
_cell.angle_alpha   90.00
_cell.angle_beta   90.00
_cell.angle_gamma   90.00
#
_symmetry.space_group_name_H-M   'P 1'
#
loop_
_entity.id
_entity.type
_entity.pdbx_description
1 polymer ?
#
loop_
_entity_poly.entity_id
_entity_poly.type
_entity_poly.pdbx_seq_one_letter_code
_entity_poly.pdbx_strand_id
1 'polypeptide(L)'
;MATACTDTKGSDHVIEYCCSSCEDEAFSQVAADNCKLCSTFYCFQCVQFHGKLFKKHETYGRDELNQWPVTKVTQDVLKNCRDHKHEHLKFYCEDHRLMCCNSCVVFDHR
;
A
#
# COMPACT_ATOMS: atom_id res chain seq x y z
N MET A 1 14.47 17.39 13.65
CA MET A 1 13.20 18.10 13.41
C MET A 1 12.28 17.11 12.71
N ALA A 2 11.13 16.77 13.28
CA ALA A 2 10.20 15.82 12.68
C ALA A 2 9.35 16.56 11.64
N THR A 3 9.41 16.12 10.39
CA THR A 3 8.60 16.69 9.30
C THR A 3 7.22 16.03 9.35
N ALA A 4 6.18 16.84 9.54
CA ALA A 4 4.79 16.39 9.44
C ALA A 4 4.51 15.98 7.98
N CYS A 5 3.85 14.83 7.79
CA CYS A 5 3.48 14.36 6.48
C CYS A 5 2.41 15.31 5.91
N THR A 6 2.70 15.94 4.78
CA THR A 6 1.66 16.61 3.98
C THR A 6 1.58 15.84 2.68
N ASP A 7 0.42 15.24 2.38
CA ASP A 7 0.13 14.52 1.14
C ASP A 7 0.25 15.50 -0.05
N THR A 8 1.47 15.82 -0.45
CA THR A 8 1.75 16.75 -1.52
C THR A 8 1.81 15.96 -2.82
N LYS A 9 0.69 15.95 -3.54
CA LYS A 9 0.65 15.59 -4.96
C LYS A 9 1.31 16.70 -5.78
N GLY A 10 2.63 16.84 -5.66
CA GLY A 10 3.44 17.85 -6.35
C GLY A 10 4.30 17.25 -7.45
N SER A 11 4.33 17.91 -8.61
CA SER A 11 4.86 17.47 -9.91
C SER A 11 6.39 17.42 -10.06
N ASP A 12 7.16 17.01 -9.05
CA ASP A 12 8.55 16.58 -9.25
C ASP A 12 8.85 15.40 -8.33
N HIS A 13 9.48 14.37 -8.87
CA HIS A 13 9.39 12.97 -8.44
C HIS A 13 9.93 12.63 -7.03
N VAL A 14 9.25 13.06 -5.97
CA VAL A 14 9.44 12.53 -4.61
C VAL A 14 8.07 12.28 -3.99
N ILE A 15 7.63 11.02 -3.98
CA ILE A 15 6.41 10.63 -3.28
C ILE A 15 6.79 10.46 -1.81
N GLU A 16 6.23 11.29 -0.95
CA GLU A 16 6.35 11.11 0.49
C GLU A 16 5.19 10.23 0.97
N TYR A 17 5.51 9.08 1.56
CA TYR A 17 4.53 8.19 2.15
C TYR A 17 4.40 8.51 3.63
N CYS A 18 3.19 8.46 4.18
CA CYS A 18 2.97 8.65 5.61
C CYS A 18 2.98 7.31 6.37
N CYS A 19 3.33 7.37 7.66
CA CYS A 19 3.26 6.21 8.55
C CYS A 19 1.81 5.77 8.76
N SER A 20 1.50 4.50 8.46
CA SER A 20 0.14 3.97 8.60
C SER A 20 -0.29 3.67 10.03
N SER A 21 0.64 3.69 10.99
CA SER A 21 0.38 3.44 12.42
C SER A 21 0.34 4.69 13.28
N CYS A 22 0.60 5.87 12.70
CA CYS A 22 0.37 7.13 13.37
C CYS A 22 -1.11 7.47 13.20
N GLU A 23 -1.93 7.23 14.24
CA GLU A 23 -3.39 7.36 14.21
C GLU A 23 -3.89 8.81 14.03
N ASP A 24 -3.06 9.80 14.37
CA ASP A 24 -3.38 11.23 14.22
C ASP A 24 -2.65 11.82 13.01
N GLU A 25 -3.40 12.38 12.05
CA GLU A 25 -2.89 13.16 10.92
C GLU A 25 -1.94 14.29 11.38
N ALA A 26 -2.22 14.89 12.54
CA ALA A 26 -1.39 15.95 13.15
C ALA A 26 0.00 15.46 13.59
N PHE A 27 0.15 14.16 13.85
CA PHE A 27 1.41 13.51 14.23
C PHE A 27 1.85 12.48 13.20
N SER A 28 1.18 12.44 12.04
CA SER A 28 1.53 11.53 10.96
C SER A 28 2.90 11.92 10.42
N GLN A 29 3.88 11.07 10.70
CA GLN A 29 5.26 11.28 10.30
C GLN A 29 5.49 10.67 8.92
N VAL A 30 6.40 11.28 8.17
CA VAL A 30 6.91 10.68 6.94
C VAL A 30 7.48 9.29 7.26
N ALA A 31 7.05 8.30 6.48
CA ALA A 31 7.53 6.95 6.57
C ALA A 31 9.03 6.90 6.23
N ALA A 32 9.78 6.19 7.06
CA ALA A 32 11.18 5.92 6.82
C ALA A 32 11.34 4.67 5.97
N ASP A 33 10.64 3.60 6.35
CA ASP A 33 10.79 2.27 5.75
C ASP A 33 9.41 1.62 5.54
N ASN A 34 9.37 0.60 4.68
CA ASN A 34 8.20 -0.25 4.53
C ASN A 34 8.49 -1.70 4.91
N CYS A 35 7.48 -2.41 5.42
CA CYS A 35 7.56 -3.84 5.58
C CYS A 35 6.91 -4.53 4.38
N LYS A 36 7.63 -5.43 3.70
CA LYS A 36 7.11 -6.16 2.54
C LYS A 36 5.99 -7.14 2.91
N LEU A 37 6.14 -7.84 4.03
CA LEU A 37 5.15 -8.82 4.49
C LEU A 37 3.84 -8.14 4.90
N CYS A 38 3.93 -6.95 5.52
CA CYS A 38 2.75 -6.18 5.89
C CYS A 38 2.25 -5.27 4.77
N SER A 39 3.03 -5.06 3.71
CA SER A 39 2.75 -4.08 2.66
C SER A 39 2.38 -2.70 3.21
N THR A 40 3.05 -2.29 4.31
CA THR A 40 2.70 -1.12 5.11
C THR A 40 3.92 -0.25 5.35
N PHE A 41 3.72 1.08 5.40
CA PHE A 41 4.75 2.09 5.60
C PHE A 41 4.78 2.57 7.05
N TYR A 42 5.99 2.74 7.59
CA TYR A 42 6.19 3.08 9.00
C TYR A 42 7.21 4.21 9.14
N CYS A 43 6.99 5.14 10.08
CA CYS A 43 8.02 6.08 10.50
C CYS A 43 9.12 5.35 11.29
N PHE A 44 10.26 6.01 11.49
CA PHE A 44 11.41 5.44 12.18
C PHE A 44 11.07 4.80 13.54
N GLN A 45 10.18 5.42 14.32
CA GLN A 45 9.76 4.86 15.60
C GLN A 45 8.93 3.58 15.42
N CYS A 46 7.94 3.62 14.53
CA CYS A 46 7.09 2.47 14.24
C CYS A 46 7.88 1.29 13.65
N VAL A 47 8.89 1.54 12.81
CA VAL A 47 9.80 0.50 12.29
C VAL A 47 10.54 -0.20 13.42
N GLN A 48 11.09 0.55 14.38
CA GLN A 48 11.80 -0.06 15.51
C GLN A 48 10.89 -0.93 16.38
N PHE A 49 9.66 -0.48 16.63
CA PHE A 49 8.69 -1.30 17.35
C PHE A 49 8.27 -2.52 16.54
N HIS A 50 8.05 -2.34 15.23
CA HIS A 50 7.69 -3.41 14.31
C HIS A 50 8.76 -4.50 14.26
N GLY A 51 10.03 -4.14 14.09
CA GLY A 51 11.14 -5.11 14.06
C GLY A 51 11.34 -5.86 15.38
N LYS A 52 11.02 -5.24 16.52
CA LYS A 52 11.06 -5.90 17.84
C LYS A 52 9.96 -6.96 17.97
N LEU A 53 8.76 -6.67 17.49
CA LEU A 53 7.60 -7.57 17.56
C LEU A 53 7.65 -8.65 16.47
N PHE A 54 8.09 -8.30 15.27
CA PHE A 54 8.06 -9.13 14.07
C PHE A 54 9.49 -9.35 13.54
N LYS A 55 10.30 -10.11 14.28
CA LYS A 55 11.73 -10.34 13.97
C LYS A 55 12.02 -10.93 12.58
N LYS A 56 11.03 -11.54 11.92
CA LYS A 56 11.14 -12.11 10.57
C LYS A 56 10.69 -11.15 9.47
N HIS A 57 10.19 -9.98 9.83
CA HIS A 57 9.75 -8.99 8.86
C HIS A 57 10.94 -8.13 8.46
N GLU A 58 11.35 -8.28 7.20
CA GLU A 58 12.34 -7.41 6.60
C GLU A 58 11.69 -6.07 6.23
N THR A 59 12.32 -4.99 6.68
CA THR A 59 11.96 -3.61 6.36
C THR A 59 12.98 -3.05 5.39
N TYR A 60 12.52 -2.42 4.31
CA TYR A 60 13.38 -1.84 3.28
C TYR A 60 13.41 -0.34 3.39
N GLY A 61 14.60 0.23 3.15
CA GLY A 61 14.86 1.66 3.25
C GLY A 61 14.14 2.47 2.18
N ARG A 62 13.90 3.76 2.45
CA ARG A 62 13.42 4.74 1.43
C ARG A 62 14.22 4.70 0.13
N ASP A 63 15.54 4.46 0.21
CA ASP A 63 16.42 4.40 -0.97
C ASP A 63 16.21 3.14 -1.82
N GLU A 64 15.74 2.05 -1.20
CA GLU A 64 15.41 0.78 -1.86
C GLU A 64 13.99 0.82 -2.44
N LEU A 65 13.10 1.62 -1.85
CA LEU A 65 11.72 1.85 -2.31
C LEU A 65 11.64 2.58 -3.66
N ASN A 66 12.59 3.47 -3.97
CA ASN A 66 12.64 4.15 -5.28
C ASN A 66 13.06 3.21 -6.42
N GLN A 67 13.75 2.11 -6.10
CA GLN A 67 14.15 1.10 -7.08
C GLN A 67 13.09 0.02 -7.26
N TRP A 68 12.14 -0.08 -6.33
CA TRP A 68 10.99 -0.94 -6.52
C TRP A 68 10.08 -0.27 -7.55
N PRO A 69 9.71 -0.95 -8.65
CA PRO A 69 8.48 -0.61 -9.33
C PRO A 69 7.39 -0.96 -8.34
N VAL A 70 7.09 -0.04 -7.41
CA VAL A 70 5.72 0.15 -6.97
C VAL A 70 5.05 0.39 -8.29
N THR A 71 4.51 -0.69 -8.86
CA THR A 71 3.55 -0.57 -9.92
C THR A 71 2.49 0.22 -9.19
N LYS A 72 2.55 1.54 -9.35
CA LYS A 72 1.40 2.40 -9.16
C LYS A 72 0.44 1.77 -10.13
N VAL A 73 -0.28 0.78 -9.65
CA VAL A 73 -1.55 0.41 -10.20
C VAL A 73 -2.36 1.65 -9.86
N THR A 74 -2.16 2.69 -10.67
CA THR A 74 -3.04 3.84 -10.68
C THR A 74 -4.42 3.25 -10.85
N GLN A 75 -5.41 3.78 -10.15
CA GLN A 75 -6.78 3.28 -10.28
C GLN A 75 -7.22 3.23 -11.76
N ASP A 76 -6.58 4.02 -12.63
CA ASP A 76 -6.71 4.00 -14.09
C ASP A 76 -6.35 2.66 -14.78
N VAL A 77 -5.48 1.83 -14.18
CA VAL A 77 -5.12 0.51 -14.73
C VAL A 77 -6.11 -0.57 -14.29
N LEU A 78 -6.79 -0.39 -13.15
CA LEU A 78 -7.76 -1.34 -12.63
C LEU A 78 -9.12 -1.14 -13.28
N LYS A 79 -9.39 -1.94 -14.32
CA LYS A 79 -10.73 -2.03 -14.92
C LYS A 79 -11.78 -2.34 -13.84
N ASN A 80 -12.87 -1.59 -13.87
CA ASN A 80 -14.03 -1.86 -13.03
C ASN A 80 -14.67 -3.19 -13.43
N CYS A 81 -15.30 -3.85 -12.47
CA CYS A 81 -16.09 -5.03 -12.75
C CYS A 81 -17.31 -4.67 -13.61
N ARG A 82 -17.69 -5.57 -14.52
CA ARG A 82 -18.85 -5.40 -15.40
C ARG A 82 -20.16 -5.40 -14.59
N ASP A 83 -20.23 -6.26 -13.59
CA ASP A 83 -21.43 -6.46 -12.76
C ASP A 83 -21.41 -5.54 -11.54
N HIS A 84 -20.23 -5.30 -10.96
CA HIS A 84 -20.04 -4.45 -9.79
C HIS A 84 -19.29 -3.15 -10.17
N LYS A 85 -20.01 -2.18 -10.73
CA LYS A 85 -19.42 -0.95 -11.34
C LYS A 85 -18.53 -0.12 -10.40
N HIS A 86 -18.73 -0.19 -9.09
CA HIS A 86 -17.93 0.53 -8.09
C HIS A 86 -16.74 -0.29 -7.57
N GLU A 87 -16.63 -1.55 -7.96
CA GLU A 87 -15.53 -2.41 -7.55
C GLU A 87 -14.55 -2.61 -8.69
N HIS A 88 -13.27 -2.63 -8.32
CA HIS A 88 -12.17 -2.92 -9.24
C HIS A 88 -11.91 -4.42 -9.29
N LEU A 89 -11.55 -4.91 -10.48
CA LEU A 89 -11.07 -6.27 -10.67
C LEU A 89 -9.71 -6.44 -9.98
N LYS A 90 -9.64 -7.33 -9.00
CA LYS A 90 -8.44 -7.53 -8.15
C LYS A 90 -7.99 -8.99 -8.04
N PHE A 91 -8.87 -9.93 -8.35
CA PHE A 91 -8.65 -11.37 -8.19
C PHE A 91 -8.76 -12.08 -9.54
N TYR A 92 -8.17 -13.26 -9.65
CA TYR A 92 -8.32 -14.14 -10.82
C TYR A 92 -9.00 -15.44 -10.36
N CYS A 93 -10.11 -15.80 -10.99
CA CYS A 93 -10.78 -17.08 -10.76
C CYS A 93 -10.20 -18.13 -11.72
N GLU A 94 -9.63 -19.20 -11.18
CA GLU A 94 -8.99 -20.26 -11.99
C GLU A 94 -10.01 -21.12 -12.74
N ASP A 95 -11.14 -21.44 -12.13
CA ASP A 95 -12.18 -22.30 -12.73
C ASP A 95 -12.82 -21.65 -13.96
N HIS A 96 -13.09 -20.34 -13.87
CA HIS A 96 -13.76 -19.56 -14.92
C HIS A 96 -12.77 -18.76 -15.78
N ARG A 97 -11.48 -18.81 -15.45
CA ARG A 97 -10.36 -18.15 -16.15
C ARG A 97 -10.58 -16.66 -16.42
N LEU A 98 -11.13 -15.94 -15.45
CA LEU A 98 -11.48 -14.52 -15.59
C LEU A 98 -11.08 -13.70 -14.37
N MET A 99 -10.94 -12.39 -14.57
CA MET A 99 -10.67 -11.45 -13.49
C MET A 99 -11.97 -11.10 -12.75
N CYS A 100 -11.93 -11.13 -11.42
CA CYS A 100 -13.03 -10.89 -10.50
C CYS A 100 -12.76 -9.70 -9.57
N CYS A 101 -13.82 -9.01 -9.16
CA CYS A 101 -13.77 -8.12 -8.00
C CYS A 101 -14.08 -8.87 -6.71
N ASN A 102 -14.08 -8.16 -5.57
CA ASN A 102 -14.31 -8.78 -4.26
C ASN A 102 -15.69 -9.44 -4.18
N SER A 103 -16.74 -8.75 -4.64
CA SER A 103 -18.11 -9.29 -4.65
C SER A 103 -18.24 -10.53 -5.55
N CYS A 104 -17.62 -10.54 -6.73
CA CYS A 104 -17.62 -11.71 -7.63
C CYS A 104 -17.05 -12.98 -6.98
N VAL A 105 -15.95 -12.87 -6.23
CA VAL A 105 -15.34 -14.06 -5.58
C VAL A 105 -16.17 -14.56 -4.41
N VAL A 106 -16.85 -13.66 -3.69
CA VAL A 106 -17.67 -14.03 -2.52
C VAL A 106 -19.00 -14.68 -2.92
N PHE A 107 -19.65 -14.18 -3.97
CA PHE A 107 -21.01 -14.57 -4.30
C PHE A 107 -21.12 -15.53 -5.50
N ASP A 108 -20.28 -15.37 -6.53
CA ASP A 108 -20.46 -16.08 -7.82
C ASP A 108 -19.37 -17.11 -8.13
N HIS A 109 -18.13 -16.87 -7.69
CA HIS A 109 -16.95 -17.64 -8.10
C HIS A 109 -16.17 -18.21 -6.90
N ARG A 110 -16.87 -19.01 -6.08
CA ARG A 110 -16.27 -19.71 -4.93
C ARG A 110 -15.59 -21.01 -5.31
#